data_AF-F1W4M5-F1
#
_entry.id   AF-F1W4M5-F1
#
_cell.length_a   1.000
_cell.length_b   1.000
_cell.length_c   1.000
_cell.angle_alpha   90.00
_cell.angle_beta   90.00
_cell.angle_gamma   90.00
#
_symmetry.space_group_name_H-M   'P 1'
#
loop_
_entity.id
_entity.type
_entity.pdbx_description
1 polymer ?
#
loop_
_entity_poly.entity_id
_entity_poly.type
_entity_poly.pdbx_seq_one_letter_code
_entity_poly.pdbx_strand_id
1 'polypeptide(L)' 'MLLTAWHAHKIDPTRLIPHRFKFDQIVAAHDAFGNADDSGALKITI' A
#
# COMPACT_ATOMS: atom_id res chain seq x y z
N MET A 1 -2.93 20.81 -2.88
CA MET A 1 -3.65 20.05 -1.84
C MET A 1 -3.90 18.63 -2.36
N LEU A 2 -3.30 17.60 -1.74
CA LEU A 2 -3.32 16.21 -2.22
C LEU A 2 -4.74 15.60 -2.18
N LEU A 3 -5.47 15.85 -1.10
CA LEU A 3 -6.85 15.37 -0.93
C LEU A 3 -7.79 15.91 -2.02
N THR A 4 -7.61 17.18 -2.39
CA THR A 4 -8.38 17.84 -3.45
C THR A 4 -8.07 17.23 -4.83
N ALA A 5 -6.82 16.84 -5.08
CA ALA A 5 -6.43 16.18 -6.33
C ALA A 5 -7.03 14.76 -6.43
N TRP A 6 -7.14 14.04 -5.32
CA TRP A 6 -7.82 12.75 -5.26
C TRP A 6 -9.33 12.88 -5.48
N HIS A 7 -10.01 13.82 -4.80
CA HIS A 7 -11.43 14.10 -5.02
C HIS A 7 -11.74 14.55 -6.45
N ALA A 8 -10.81 15.26 -7.10
CA ALA A 8 -10.91 15.64 -8.49
C ALA A 8 -10.53 14.50 -9.47
N HIS A 9 -10.35 13.27 -8.98
CA HIS A 9 -9.95 12.08 -9.75
C HIS A 9 -8.66 12.23 -10.57
N LYS A 10 -7.77 13.17 -10.18
CA LYS A 10 -6.48 13.40 -10.87
C LYS A 10 -5.42 12.37 -10.50
N ILE A 11 -5.62 11.65 -9.39
CA ILE A 11 -4.70 10.64 -8.85
C ILE A 11 -5.54 9.46 -8.38
N ASP A 12 -5.14 8.25 -8.73
CA ASP A 12 -5.71 7.01 -8.19
C ASP A 12 -4.74 6.38 -7.17
N PRO A 13 -4.97 6.58 -5.85
CA PRO A 13 -4.11 6.05 -4.80
C PRO A 13 -4.25 4.54 -4.61
N THR A 14 -5.30 3.90 -5.16
CA THR A 14 -5.50 2.46 -4.98
C THR A 14 -4.42 1.65 -5.69
N ARG A 15 -3.90 2.18 -6.81
CA ARG A 15 -2.76 1.61 -7.56
C ARG A 15 -1.44 1.66 -6.78
N LEU A 16 -1.36 2.46 -5.72
CA LEU A 16 -0.17 2.56 -4.90
C LEU A 16 -0.12 1.51 -3.80
N ILE A 17 -1.22 0.78 -3.53
CA ILE A 17 -1.35 -0.19 -2.43
C ILE A 17 -1.47 -1.61 -3.01
N PRO A 18 -0.33 -2.23 -3.40
CA PRO A 18 -0.34 -3.56 -4.01
C PRO A 18 -0.75 -4.67 -3.03
N HIS A 19 -0.50 -4.49 -1.72
CA HIS A 19 -0.78 -5.53 -0.72
C HIS A 19 -1.63 -5.02 0.44
N ARG A 20 -2.64 -5.81 0.80
CA ARG A 20 -3.49 -5.61 1.97
C ARG A 20 -3.36 -6.81 2.88
N PHE A 21 -2.98 -6.56 4.13
CA PHE A 21 -2.89 -7.59 5.16
C PHE A 21 -4.00 -7.39 6.17
N LYS A 22 -4.42 -8.46 6.83
CA LYS A 22 -5.24 -8.33 8.02
C LYS A 22 -4.37 -7.98 9.23
N PHE A 23 -4.97 -7.39 10.27
CA PHE A 23 -4.25 -7.00 11.48
C PHE A 23 -3.52 -8.16 12.18
N ASP A 24 -4.11 -9.36 12.16
CA ASP A 24 -3.48 -10.58 12.67
C ASP A 24 -2.27 -11.06 11.84
N GLN A 25 -2.07 -10.51 10.65
CA GLN A 25 -0.95 -10.83 9.74
C GLN A 25 0.17 -9.78 9.78
N ILE A 26 0.23 -8.95 10.83
CA ILE A 26 1.19 -7.85 10.92
C ILE A 26 2.66 -8.30 10.75
N VAL A 27 3.02 -9.49 11.22
CA VAL A 27 4.38 -10.03 11.07
C VAL A 27 4.69 -10.33 9.60
N ALA A 28 3.76 -10.98 8.89
CA ALA A 28 3.90 -11.26 7.46
C ALA A 28 3.91 -9.96 6.63
N ALA A 29 3.15 -8.95 7.06
CA ALA A 29 3.16 -7.63 6.44
C ALA A 29 4.52 -6.94 6.53
N HIS A 30 5.19 -7.03 7.69
CA HIS A 30 6.54 -6.47 7.87
C HIS A 30 7.58 -7.18 7.00
N ASP A 31 7.49 -8.51 6.90
CA ASP A 31 8.41 -9.31 6.10
C ASP A 31 8.25 -9.05 4.59
N ALA A 32 6.99 -8.95 4.12
CA ALA A 32 6.69 -8.59 2.74
C ALA A 32 7.16 -7.17 2.37
N PHE A 33 7.13 -6.23 3.32
CA PHE A 33 7.70 -4.89 3.12
C PHE A 33 9.23 -4.89 3.13
N GLY A 34 9.84 -5.68 4.02
CA GLY A 34 11.29 -5.83 4.10
C GLY A 34 11.89 -6.37 2.80
N ASN A 35 11.17 -7.27 2.13
CA ASN A 35 11.53 -7.83 0.83
C ASN A 35 10.78 -7.15 -0.33
N ALA A 36 10.49 -5.85 -0.23
CA ALA A 36 9.67 -5.12 -1.21
C ALA A 36 10.19 -5.18 -2.66
N ASP A 37 11.51 -5.32 -2.85
CA ASP A 37 12.14 -5.43 -4.18
C ASP A 37 11.75 -6.76 -4.86
N ASP A 38 11.63 -7.86 -4.09
CA ASP A 38 11.22 -9.18 -4.58
C ASP A 38 9.70 -9.36 -4.57
N SER A 39 8.98 -8.74 -3.62
CA SER A 39 7.54 -8.90 -3.41
C SER A 39 6.67 -7.88 -4.16
N GLY A 40 7.29 -6.86 -4.76
CA GLY A 40 6.61 -5.73 -5.40
C GLY A 40 5.81 -4.86 -4.41
N ALA A 41 6.12 -4.91 -3.11
CA ALA A 41 5.38 -4.20 -2.08
C ALA A 41 5.69 -2.70 -2.02
N LEU A 42 5.07 -1.92 -2.92
CA LEU A 42 5.20 -0.46 -2.96
C LEU A 42 4.61 0.27 -1.74
N LYS A 43 3.50 -0.23 -1.19
CA LYS A 43 2.82 0.29 0.00
C LYS A 43 1.96 -0.81 0.61
N ILE A 44 1.98 -0.91 1.94
CA ILE A 44 1.15 -1.86 2.68
C ILE A 44 0.09 -1.10 3.48
N THR A 45 -1.11 -1.68 3.56
CA THR A 45 -2.18 -1.27 4.47
C THR A 45 -2.62 -2.47 5.30
N ILE A 46 -2.91 -2.25 6.58
CA ILE A 46 -3.37 -3.23 7.58
C ILE A 46 -4.84 -2.96 7.89
#